data_AF-A0A382RKI2-F1
#
_entry.id   AF-A0A382RKI2-F1
#
_cell.length_a   1.000
_cell.length_b   1.000
_cell.length_c   1.000
_cell.angle_alpha   90.00
_cell.angle_beta   90.00
_cell.angle_gamma   90.00
#
_symmetry.space_group_name_H-M   'P 1'
#
loop_
_entity.id
_entity.type
_entity.pdbx_description
1 polymer ?
#
loop_
_entity_poly.entity_id
_entity_poly.type
_entity_poly.pdbx_seq_one_letter_code
_entity_poly.pdbx_strand_id
1 'polypeptide(L)'
;MPGEIRVRFAPSPTGLPHIGNIRTALFNWLFARHHGGKFIVRVEDTDQARLVPGSIEAMLDGLRWLNIDWDEGPEVGGPFGPYFQSERLNIYHDLAERLVSQGNAYHCYCAQKPSSNDDERQRDRRVSASADCNCRGLTPEEIVELSRGQESNVVRFAMPKEGVTRVNDLIRGEVEWRNETQNDFIIMKSDGFPTYHLAVVADDHLM
;
A
#
# COMPACT_ATOMS: atom_id res chain seq x y z
N MET A 1 -3.49 -24.93 -11.60
CA MET A 1 -3.98 -23.54 -11.52
C MET A 1 -3.92 -22.99 -12.93
N PRO A 2 -5.00 -22.47 -13.53
CA PRO A 2 -4.94 -21.91 -14.88
C PRO A 2 -4.29 -20.52 -14.82
N GLY A 3 -3.03 -20.42 -15.25
CA GLY A 3 -2.23 -19.20 -15.26
C GLY A 3 -0.77 -19.49 -14.88
N GLU A 4 0.17 -18.67 -15.36
CA GLU A 4 1.55 -18.69 -14.88
C GLU A 4 1.56 -18.31 -13.39
N ILE A 5 2.25 -19.10 -12.55
CA ILE A 5 2.40 -18.76 -11.13
C ILE A 5 3.32 -17.55 -11.01
N ARG A 6 2.84 -16.49 -10.35
CA ARG A 6 3.61 -15.27 -10.09
C ARG A 6 3.50 -14.94 -8.61
N VAL A 7 4.65 -14.77 -7.96
CA VAL A 7 4.74 -14.48 -6.53
C VAL A 7 5.81 -13.43 -6.28
N ARG A 8 5.67 -12.66 -5.20
CA ARG A 8 6.58 -11.55 -4.90
C ARG A 8 7.12 -11.53 -3.49
N PHE A 9 8.39 -11.21 -3.37
CA PHE A 9 9.00 -10.71 -2.14
C PHE A 9 8.99 -9.18 -2.17
N ALA A 10 8.25 -8.57 -1.25
CA ALA A 10 8.03 -7.13 -1.25
C ALA A 10 8.50 -6.48 0.07
N PRO A 11 9.81 -6.26 0.24
CA PRO A 11 10.32 -5.65 1.47
C PRO A 11 10.24 -4.11 1.46
N SER A 12 10.01 -3.54 2.64
CA SER A 12 10.19 -2.11 2.87
C SER A 12 11.63 -1.82 3.33
N PRO A 13 12.30 -0.77 2.83
CA PRO A 13 13.69 -0.46 3.17
C PRO A 13 13.83 0.30 4.49
N THR A 14 13.28 -0.28 5.56
CA THR A 14 13.23 0.34 6.90
C THR A 14 14.27 -0.23 7.86
N GLY A 15 15.28 -0.93 7.34
CA GLY A 15 16.34 -1.57 8.12
C GLY A 15 16.84 -2.86 7.48
N LEU A 16 17.69 -3.58 8.22
CA LEU A 16 18.29 -4.83 7.76
C LEU A 16 17.25 -5.96 7.63
N PRO A 17 17.44 -6.90 6.68
CA PRO A 17 16.57 -8.06 6.54
C PRO A 17 16.62 -8.91 7.81
N HIS A 18 15.45 -9.17 8.40
CA HIS A 18 15.32 -10.14 9.49
C HIS A 18 14.94 -11.53 8.97
N ILE A 19 15.14 -12.55 9.81
CA ILE A 19 14.90 -13.97 9.46
C ILE A 19 13.49 -14.20 8.91
N GLY A 20 12.47 -13.54 9.47
CA GLY A 20 11.10 -13.62 8.95
C GLY A 20 10.93 -13.17 7.49
N ASN A 21 11.65 -12.14 7.06
CA ASN A 21 11.61 -11.67 5.66
C ASN A 21 12.27 -12.69 4.74
N ILE A 22 13.44 -13.20 5.13
CA ILE A 22 14.17 -14.22 4.38
C ILE A 22 13.37 -15.51 4.26
N ARG A 23 12.70 -15.96 5.33
CA ARG A 23 11.79 -17.12 5.28
C ARG A 23 10.68 -16.90 4.25
N THR A 24 10.11 -15.70 4.21
CA THR A 24 9.05 -15.36 3.25
C THR A 24 9.57 -15.33 1.82
N ALA A 25 10.73 -14.72 1.58
CA ALA A 25 11.39 -14.73 0.28
C ALA A 25 11.67 -16.17 -0.19
N LEU A 26 12.25 -17.01 0.67
CA LEU A 26 12.56 -18.40 0.39
C LEU A 26 11.31 -19.20 0.02
N PHE A 27 10.20 -19.05 0.75
CA PHE A 27 8.97 -19.78 0.45
C PHE A 27 8.36 -19.36 -0.90
N ASN A 28 8.35 -18.07 -1.21
CA ASN A 28 7.88 -17.59 -2.51
C ASN A 28 8.78 -18.11 -3.63
N TRP A 29 10.11 -18.02 -3.47
CA TRP A 29 11.07 -18.53 -4.45
C TRP A 29 10.93 -20.04 -4.69
N LEU A 30 10.86 -20.84 -3.62
CA LEU A 30 10.64 -22.29 -3.72
C LEU A 30 9.31 -22.62 -4.41
N PHE A 31 8.24 -21.89 -4.08
CA PHE A 31 6.93 -22.09 -4.69
C PHE A 31 6.94 -21.75 -6.18
N ALA A 32 7.57 -20.64 -6.58
CA ALA A 32 7.75 -20.27 -7.98
C ALA A 32 8.56 -21.33 -8.73
N ARG A 33 9.74 -21.71 -8.22
CA ARG A 33 10.63 -22.69 -8.85
C ARG A 33 9.97 -24.06 -8.98
N HIS A 34 9.23 -24.51 -7.96
CA HIS A 34 8.51 -25.78 -7.99
C HIS A 34 7.45 -25.84 -9.10
N HIS A 35 6.78 -24.73 -9.38
CA HIS A 35 5.70 -24.65 -10.38
C HIS A 35 6.15 -24.08 -11.73
N GLY A 36 7.45 -23.79 -11.92
CA GLY A 36 7.95 -23.12 -13.13
C GLY A 36 7.40 -21.70 -13.30
N GLY A 37 7.07 -21.02 -12.20
CA GLY A 37 6.56 -19.66 -12.15
C GLY A 37 7.65 -18.59 -12.03
N LYS A 38 7.21 -17.35 -11.75
CA LYS A 38 8.05 -16.16 -11.60
C LYS A 38 8.15 -15.72 -10.15
N PHE A 39 9.37 -15.45 -9.71
CA PHE A 39 9.68 -14.82 -8.42
C PHE A 39 10.08 -13.36 -8.64
N ILE A 40 9.27 -12.43 -8.13
CA ILE A 40 9.43 -10.99 -8.31
C ILE A 40 9.95 -10.35 -7.02
N VAL A 41 10.86 -9.39 -7.14
CA VAL A 41 11.26 -8.50 -6.04
C VAL A 41 10.68 -7.11 -6.30
N ARG A 42 9.93 -6.56 -5.34
CA ARG A 42 9.36 -5.21 -5.41
C ARG A 42 9.71 -4.42 -4.16
N VAL A 43 10.29 -3.23 -4.30
CA VAL A 43 10.68 -2.40 -3.16
C VAL A 43 9.50 -1.53 -2.73
N GLU A 44 9.09 -1.66 -1.46
CA GLU A 44 7.98 -0.91 -0.87
C GLU A 44 8.49 0.29 -0.06
N ASP A 45 8.93 1.32 -0.78
CA ASP A 45 9.59 2.54 -0.28
C ASP A 45 8.65 3.75 -0.17
N THR A 46 7.36 3.52 0.03
CA THR A 46 6.34 4.60 0.09
C THR A 46 6.37 5.40 1.41
N ASP A 47 6.96 4.85 2.48
CA ASP A 47 7.19 5.55 3.75
C ASP A 47 8.58 6.20 3.77
N GLN A 48 8.66 7.36 3.12
CA GLN A 48 9.89 8.15 2.96
C GLN A 48 10.57 8.49 4.31
N ALA A 49 9.81 8.62 5.39
CA ALA A 49 10.34 8.97 6.71
C ALA A 49 11.07 7.79 7.40
N ARG A 50 10.85 6.56 6.94
CA ARG A 50 11.46 5.35 7.51
C ARG A 50 12.55 4.76 6.63
N LEU A 51 12.88 5.38 5.50
CA LEU A 51 13.92 4.88 4.61
C LEU A 51 15.26 4.88 5.33
N VAL A 52 15.93 3.73 5.31
CA VAL A 52 17.29 3.56 5.81
C VAL A 52 18.19 3.30 4.60
N PRO A 53 19.08 4.25 4.24
CA PRO A 53 20.01 4.08 3.13
C PRO A 53 20.83 2.78 3.25
N GLY A 54 21.05 2.08 2.15
CA GLY A 54 21.77 0.80 2.15
C GLY A 54 20.89 -0.41 2.47
N SER A 55 19.64 -0.23 2.90
CA SER A 55 18.77 -1.37 3.24
C SER A 55 18.39 -2.20 2.03
N ILE A 56 18.16 -1.55 0.89
CA ILE A 56 17.74 -2.23 -0.35
C ILE A 56 18.90 -3.09 -0.84
N GLU A 57 20.09 -2.52 -0.91
CA GLU A 57 21.33 -3.17 -1.28
C GLU A 57 21.61 -4.36 -0.37
N ALA A 58 21.52 -4.18 0.95
CA ALA A 58 21.70 -5.26 1.91
C ALA A 58 20.68 -6.40 1.74
N MET A 59 19.43 -6.08 1.37
CA MET A 59 18.41 -7.09 1.08
C MET A 59 18.70 -7.86 -0.20
N LEU A 60 19.06 -7.17 -1.29
CA LEU A 60 19.43 -7.81 -2.56
C LEU A 60 20.70 -8.66 -2.41
N ASP A 61 21.70 -8.17 -1.68
CA ASP A 61 22.92 -8.92 -1.36
C ASP A 61 22.62 -10.17 -0.52
N GLY A 62 21.70 -10.07 0.44
CA GLY A 62 21.25 -11.22 1.22
C GLY A 62 20.60 -12.31 0.37
N LEU A 63 19.78 -11.93 -0.62
CA LEU A 63 19.20 -12.88 -1.57
C LEU A 63 20.28 -13.54 -2.45
N ARG A 64 21.24 -12.76 -2.97
CA ARG A 64 22.37 -13.30 -3.75
C ARG A 64 23.21 -14.26 -2.93
N TRP A 65 23.53 -13.93 -1.68
CA TRP A 65 24.33 -14.78 -0.79
C TRP A 65 23.64 -16.14 -0.54
N LEU A 66 22.31 -16.16 -0.49
CA LEU A 66 21.52 -17.38 -0.36
C LEU A 66 21.29 -18.12 -1.69
N ASN A 67 21.81 -17.62 -2.81
CA ASN A 67 21.53 -18.08 -4.17
C ASN A 67 20.03 -18.07 -4.51
N ILE A 68 19.31 -17.06 -4.03
CA ILE A 68 17.91 -16.79 -4.38
C ILE A 68 17.92 -15.72 -5.47
N ASP A 69 17.79 -16.16 -6.72
CA ASP A 69 17.63 -15.30 -7.89
C ASP A 69 16.17 -14.84 -8.06
N TRP A 70 15.95 -13.69 -8.69
CA TRP A 70 14.63 -13.18 -9.03
C TRP A 70 14.49 -12.94 -10.53
N ASP A 71 13.30 -13.27 -11.04
CA ASP A 71 12.98 -13.20 -12.47
C ASP A 71 12.65 -11.77 -12.91
N GLU A 72 12.13 -10.97 -11.98
CA GLU A 72 11.69 -9.60 -12.19
C GLU A 72 11.99 -8.77 -10.93
N GLY A 73 12.41 -7.52 -11.09
CA GLY A 73 12.69 -6.67 -9.94
C GLY A 73 13.75 -5.60 -10.19
N PRO A 74 14.27 -4.97 -9.12
CA PRO A 74 15.44 -4.11 -9.20
C PRO A 74 16.60 -4.80 -9.94
N GLU A 75 17.38 -4.02 -10.67
CA GLU A 75 18.54 -4.41 -11.50
C GLU A 75 18.24 -5.28 -12.72
N VAL A 76 17.44 -6.34 -12.58
CA VAL A 76 17.10 -7.26 -13.68
C VAL A 76 15.98 -6.72 -14.57
N GLY A 77 15.19 -5.78 -14.06
CA GLY A 77 14.05 -5.19 -14.77
C GLY A 77 12.91 -6.19 -14.91
N GLY A 78 12.13 -6.03 -15.99
CA GLY A 78 10.96 -6.85 -16.27
C GLY A 78 9.81 -6.04 -16.87
N PRO A 79 8.76 -6.70 -17.36
CA PRO A 79 7.69 -6.06 -18.13
C PRO A 79 6.79 -5.13 -17.30
N PHE A 80 6.80 -5.26 -15.96
CA PHE A 80 5.91 -4.51 -15.08
C PHE A 80 6.62 -3.44 -14.24
N GLY A 81 7.85 -3.10 -14.63
CA GLY A 81 8.60 -2.03 -14.00
C GLY A 81 7.90 -0.66 -14.05
N PRO A 82 8.32 0.32 -13.24
CA PRO A 82 9.40 0.20 -12.26
C PRO A 82 9.05 -0.70 -11.07
N TYR A 83 10.05 -1.29 -10.42
CA TYR A 83 9.87 -2.19 -9.26
C TYR A 83 10.11 -1.49 -7.91
N PHE A 84 10.16 -0.16 -7.92
CA PHE A 84 10.16 0.72 -6.74
C PHE A 84 8.82 1.44 -6.68
N GLN A 85 8.12 1.36 -5.56
CA GLN A 85 6.80 2.00 -5.44
C GLN A 85 6.89 3.53 -5.48
N SER A 86 7.98 4.13 -4.98
CA SER A 86 8.21 5.57 -5.09
C SER A 86 8.27 6.10 -6.53
N GLU A 87 8.53 5.24 -7.52
CA GLU A 87 8.58 5.59 -8.94
C GLU A 87 7.23 5.37 -9.66
N ARG A 88 6.20 4.92 -8.95
CA ARG A 88 4.90 4.51 -9.51
C ARG A 88 3.74 5.42 -9.10
N LEU A 89 4.04 6.61 -8.57
CA LEU A 89 3.05 7.51 -7.96
C LEU A 89 1.84 7.82 -8.87
N ASN A 90 2.07 8.08 -10.16
CA ASN A 90 0.99 8.38 -11.11
C ASN A 90 -0.06 7.25 -11.16
N ILE A 91 0.39 5.99 -11.14
CA ILE A 91 -0.50 4.81 -11.16
C ILE A 91 -1.40 4.82 -9.92
N TYR A 92 -0.84 5.12 -8.75
CA TYR A 92 -1.61 5.12 -7.50
C TYR A 92 -2.58 6.29 -7.42
N HIS A 93 -2.19 7.47 -7.91
CA HIS A 93 -3.10 8.60 -8.04
C HIS A 93 -4.28 8.27 -8.95
N ASP A 94 -4.03 7.74 -10.15
CA ASP A 94 -5.09 7.38 -11.10
C ASP A 94 -6.05 6.33 -10.51
N LEU A 95 -5.52 5.34 -9.79
CA LEU A 95 -6.33 4.31 -9.13
C LEU A 95 -7.14 4.87 -7.95
N ALA A 96 -6.55 5.77 -7.15
CA ALA A 96 -7.25 6.42 -6.05
C ALA A 96 -8.41 7.27 -6.57
N GLU A 97 -8.19 8.09 -7.61
CA GLU A 97 -9.23 8.89 -8.25
C GLU A 97 -10.33 8.03 -8.87
N ARG A 98 -9.95 6.91 -9.49
CA ARG A 98 -10.93 5.93 -10.00
C ARG A 98 -11.80 5.40 -8.86
N LEU A 99 -11.24 5.05 -7.71
CA LEU A 99 -12.02 4.60 -6.55
C LEU A 99 -12.94 5.70 -6.03
N VAL A 100 -12.49 6.96 -6.03
CA VAL A 100 -13.31 8.12 -5.65
C VAL A 100 -14.50 8.28 -6.61
N SER A 101 -14.26 8.25 -7.93
CA SER A 101 -15.31 8.36 -8.95
C SER A 101 -16.37 7.26 -8.87
N GLN A 102 -16.00 6.10 -8.34
CA GLN A 102 -16.88 4.94 -8.16
C GLN A 102 -17.64 4.97 -6.82
N GLY A 103 -17.36 5.94 -5.95
CA GLY A 103 -17.91 6.01 -4.60
C GLY A 103 -17.30 5.00 -3.62
N ASN A 104 -16.21 4.34 -4.01
CA ASN A 104 -15.46 3.38 -3.19
C ASN A 104 -14.37 4.06 -2.33
N ALA A 105 -14.12 5.34 -2.56
CA ALA A 105 -13.22 6.18 -1.78
C ALA A 105 -13.73 7.63 -1.75
N TYR A 106 -13.13 8.47 -0.91
CA TYR A 106 -13.45 9.90 -0.83
C TYR A 106 -12.26 10.73 -0.33
N HIS A 107 -12.21 12.01 -0.72
CA HIS A 107 -11.23 12.97 -0.22
C HIS A 107 -11.53 13.35 1.23
N CYS A 108 -10.48 13.39 2.07
CA CYS A 108 -10.57 13.73 3.47
C CYS A 108 -10.01 15.12 3.71
N TYR A 109 -10.87 16.03 4.21
CA TYR A 109 -10.51 17.42 4.53
C TYR A 109 -10.29 17.65 6.03
N CYS A 110 -10.28 16.59 6.85
CA CYS A 110 -10.11 16.71 8.30
C CYS A 110 -8.81 17.41 8.73
N ALA A 111 -7.75 17.32 7.92
CA ALA A 111 -6.47 17.98 8.17
C ALA A 111 -6.53 19.51 8.02
N GLN A 112 -7.46 20.02 7.21
CA GLN A 112 -7.67 21.44 6.94
C GLN A 112 -8.56 22.11 8.00
N LYS A 113 -9.12 21.33 8.94
CA LYS A 113 -9.77 21.87 10.12
C LYS A 113 -8.72 22.58 10.99
N PRO A 114 -8.93 23.85 11.36
CA PRO A 114 -7.97 24.59 12.17
C PRO A 114 -7.74 23.87 13.52
N SER A 115 -6.48 23.57 13.82
CA SER A 115 -6.02 22.96 15.06
C SER A 115 -5.20 23.99 15.83
N SER A 116 -5.33 24.03 17.17
CA SER A 116 -4.66 25.01 18.03
C SER A 116 -3.14 24.83 18.14
N ASN A 117 -2.55 23.77 17.58
CA ASN A 117 -1.10 23.56 17.49
C ASN A 117 -0.72 23.04 16.10
N ASP A 118 0.24 23.71 15.46
CA ASP A 118 0.69 23.53 14.08
C ASP A 118 1.96 22.65 14.00
N ASP A 119 1.80 21.34 14.11
CA ASP A 119 2.84 20.38 13.73
C ASP A 119 2.28 19.42 12.68
N GLU A 120 2.80 19.49 11.46
CA GLU A 120 2.40 18.67 10.32
C GLU A 120 2.48 17.17 10.60
N ARG A 121 3.48 16.72 11.38
CA ARG A 121 3.63 15.30 11.75
C ARG A 121 2.55 14.85 12.74
N GLN A 122 2.08 15.76 13.59
CA GLN A 122 0.93 15.48 14.47
C GLN A 122 -0.39 15.50 13.70
N ARG A 123 -0.52 16.32 12.64
CA ARG A 123 -1.70 16.33 11.77
C ARG A 123 -1.86 15.00 11.06
N ASP A 124 -0.83 14.48 10.40
CA ASP A 124 -0.91 13.19 9.70
C ASP A 124 -1.21 12.03 10.64
N ARG A 125 -0.65 12.02 11.86
CA ARG A 125 -0.98 11.02 12.89
C ARG A 125 -2.43 11.14 13.38
N ARG A 126 -2.95 12.35 13.59
CA ARG A 126 -4.35 12.56 13.98
C ARG A 126 -5.31 12.19 12.86
N VAL A 127 -4.97 12.47 11.61
CA VAL A 127 -5.77 12.10 10.44
C VAL A 127 -5.73 10.58 10.30
N SER A 128 -4.58 9.92 10.37
CA SER A 128 -4.51 8.44 10.33
C SER A 128 -5.24 7.77 11.51
N ALA A 129 -5.31 8.42 12.67
CA ALA A 129 -5.96 7.90 13.88
C ALA A 129 -7.46 8.26 14.00
N SER A 130 -7.98 9.17 13.18
CA SER A 130 -9.36 9.63 13.29
C SER A 130 -10.32 8.55 12.76
N ALA A 131 -10.83 7.74 13.68
CA ALA A 131 -12.05 6.94 13.50
C ALA A 131 -13.28 7.85 13.25
N ASP A 132 -13.20 9.12 13.65
CA ASP A 132 -14.26 10.13 13.56
C ASP A 132 -14.24 10.96 12.27
N CYS A 133 -13.69 10.42 11.17
CA CYS A 133 -13.67 11.12 9.90
C CYS A 133 -15.07 11.17 9.28
N ASN A 134 -15.73 12.33 9.38
CA ASN A 134 -17.06 12.57 8.81
C ASN A 134 -17.04 13.06 7.35
N CYS A 135 -15.91 12.93 6.63
CA CYS A 135 -15.80 13.47 5.27
C CYS A 135 -16.55 12.65 4.19
N ARG A 136 -17.01 11.43 4.51
CA ARG A 136 -17.64 10.51 3.54
C ARG A 136 -18.96 11.02 2.97
N GLY A 137 -19.70 11.82 3.75
CA GLY A 137 -21.03 12.30 3.40
C GLY A 137 -21.08 13.79 3.12
N LEU A 138 -19.94 14.45 2.89
CA LEU A 138 -19.93 15.89 2.67
C LEU A 138 -20.67 16.26 1.37
N THR A 139 -21.45 17.33 1.42
CA THR A 139 -22.07 17.90 0.22
C THR A 139 -21.03 18.70 -0.58
N PRO A 140 -21.28 18.96 -1.88
CA PRO A 140 -20.40 19.81 -2.69
C PRO A 140 -20.15 21.18 -2.06
N GLU A 141 -21.16 21.77 -1.41
CA GLU A 141 -21.05 23.06 -0.72
C GLU A 141 -20.10 22.97 0.49
N GLU A 142 -20.22 21.91 1.29
CA GLU A 142 -19.35 21.68 2.45
C GLU A 142 -17.89 21.41 2.01
N ILE A 143 -17.69 20.73 0.88
CA ILE A 143 -16.37 20.51 0.30
C ILE A 143 -15.76 21.85 -0.13
N VAL A 144 -16.52 22.73 -0.79
CA VAL A 144 -16.04 24.07 -1.19
C VAL A 144 -15.66 24.90 0.05
N GLU A 145 -16.48 24.87 1.10
CA GLU A 145 -16.20 25.59 2.35
C GLU A 145 -14.95 25.05 3.07
N LEU A 146 -14.82 23.72 3.17
CA LEU A 146 -13.71 23.07 3.87
C LEU A 146 -12.39 23.15 3.11
N SER A 147 -12.44 22.99 1.78
CA SER A 147 -11.24 23.02 0.92
C SER A 147 -10.50 24.36 0.98
N ARG A 148 -11.20 25.47 1.29
CA ARG A 148 -10.65 26.84 1.28
C ARG A 148 -9.89 27.14 -0.03
N GLY A 149 -10.30 26.53 -1.14
CA GLY A 149 -9.66 26.65 -2.45
C GLY A 149 -8.49 25.69 -2.70
N GLN A 150 -8.24 24.71 -1.82
CA GLN A 150 -7.19 23.69 -1.99
C GLN A 150 -7.78 22.27 -1.85
N GLU A 151 -7.70 21.49 -2.93
CA GLU A 151 -8.07 20.09 -2.93
C GLU A 151 -7.18 19.28 -1.98
N SER A 152 -7.77 18.29 -1.31
CA SER A 152 -7.04 17.43 -0.38
C SER A 152 -6.46 16.22 -1.09
N ASN A 153 -5.15 16.02 -0.97
CA ASN A 153 -4.47 14.82 -1.43
C ASN A 153 -4.80 13.57 -0.59
N VAL A 154 -5.41 13.75 0.59
CA VAL A 154 -5.72 12.62 1.47
C VAL A 154 -6.97 11.91 0.95
N VAL A 155 -6.83 10.65 0.56
CA VAL A 155 -7.95 9.81 0.13
C VAL A 155 -8.14 8.67 1.11
N ARG A 156 -9.41 8.41 1.49
CA ARG A 156 -9.80 7.28 2.33
C ARG A 156 -10.61 6.26 1.56
N PHE A 157 -10.41 4.99 1.89
CA PHE A 157 -11.25 3.90 1.41
C PHE A 157 -12.59 3.90 2.14
N ALA A 158 -13.68 3.83 1.38
CA ALA A 158 -15.04 3.87 1.89
C ALA A 158 -15.48 2.46 2.34
N MET A 159 -14.99 2.00 3.50
CA MET A 159 -15.31 0.65 4.01
C MET A 159 -16.82 0.41 4.08
N PRO A 160 -17.32 -0.77 3.63
CA PRO A 160 -18.71 -1.15 3.89
C PRO A 160 -19.03 -1.05 5.38
N LYS A 161 -20.21 -0.53 5.75
CA LYS A 161 -20.60 -0.39 7.17
C LYS A 161 -21.29 -1.63 7.73
N GLU A 162 -21.83 -2.46 6.85
CA GLU A 162 -22.56 -3.68 7.21
C GLU A 162 -22.01 -4.89 6.45
N GLY A 163 -22.35 -6.09 6.93
CA GLY A 163 -21.92 -7.35 6.35
C GLY A 163 -20.60 -7.88 6.92
N VAL A 164 -20.09 -8.92 6.25
CA VAL A 164 -18.90 -9.66 6.66
C VAL A 164 -18.00 -9.83 5.45
N THR A 165 -16.73 -9.48 5.59
CA THR A 165 -15.69 -9.79 4.60
C THR A 165 -15.07 -11.14 4.96
N ARG A 166 -15.09 -12.08 4.02
CA ARG A 166 -14.50 -13.42 4.18
C ARG A 166 -13.36 -13.62 3.21
N VAL A 167 -12.28 -14.24 3.68
CA VAL A 167 -11.12 -14.60 2.87
C VAL A 167 -10.78 -16.07 3.16
N ASN A 168 -10.55 -16.84 2.10
CA ASN A 168 -10.05 -18.21 2.23
C ASN A 168 -8.53 -18.20 2.08
N ASP A 169 -7.82 -18.25 3.21
CA ASP A 169 -6.36 -18.25 3.26
C ASP A 169 -5.82 -19.68 3.11
N LEU A 170 -4.78 -19.86 2.29
CA LEU A 170 -4.22 -21.18 2.00
C LEU A 170 -3.61 -21.88 3.24
N ILE A 171 -3.22 -21.12 4.26
CA ILE A 171 -2.57 -21.63 5.47
C ILE A 171 -3.54 -21.64 6.66
N ARG A 172 -4.32 -20.58 6.82
CA ARG A 172 -5.24 -20.38 7.96
C ARG A 172 -6.66 -20.87 7.71
N GLY A 173 -7.02 -21.18 6.47
CA GLY A 173 -8.39 -21.50 6.07
C GLY A 173 -9.27 -20.26 5.98
N GLU A 174 -10.58 -20.44 6.18
CA GLU A 174 -11.52 -19.34 6.15
C GLU A 174 -11.35 -18.41 7.36
N VAL A 175 -11.19 -17.12 7.08
CA VAL A 175 -11.09 -16.05 8.07
C VAL A 175 -12.12 -14.97 7.72
N GLU A 176 -12.77 -14.41 8.74
CA GLU A 176 -13.83 -13.43 8.56
C GLU A 176 -13.74 -12.23 9.49
N TRP A 177 -14.18 -11.08 8.98
CA TRP A 177 -14.24 -9.82 9.71
C TRP A 177 -15.60 -9.17 9.52
N ARG A 178 -16.20 -8.71 10.62
CA ARG A 178 -17.40 -7.87 10.58
C ARG A 178 -17.05 -6.49 10.06
N ASN A 179 -17.69 -6.05 8.99
CA ASN A 179 -17.34 -4.81 8.30
C ASN A 179 -17.48 -3.58 9.21
N GLU A 180 -18.45 -3.58 10.13
CA GLU A 180 -18.64 -2.52 11.14
C GLU A 180 -17.41 -2.26 12.04
N THR A 181 -16.53 -3.25 12.18
CA THR A 181 -15.31 -3.15 13.01
C THR A 181 -14.15 -2.50 12.27
N GLN A 182 -14.31 -2.24 10.97
CA GLN A 182 -13.30 -1.71 10.09
C GLN A 182 -13.55 -0.22 9.85
N ASN A 183 -12.49 0.58 10.03
CA ASN A 183 -12.56 2.01 9.80
C ASN A 183 -12.23 2.35 8.35
N ASP A 184 -12.70 3.52 7.91
CA ASP A 184 -12.31 4.09 6.62
C ASP A 184 -10.83 4.52 6.69
N PHE A 185 -9.94 3.63 6.24
CA PHE A 185 -8.49 3.83 6.31
C PHE A 185 -7.98 4.69 5.16
N ILE A 186 -6.84 5.34 5.38
CA ILE A 186 -6.19 6.19 4.38
C ILE A 186 -5.54 5.30 3.32
N ILE A 187 -5.77 5.63 2.06
CA ILE A 187 -5.16 5.00 0.89
C ILE A 187 -4.17 5.93 0.17
N MET A 188 -4.37 7.24 0.26
CA MET A 188 -3.42 8.27 -0.19
C MET A 188 -3.16 9.28 0.92
N LYS A 189 -1.89 9.60 1.16
CA LYS A 189 -1.45 10.55 2.19
C LYS A 189 -1.45 11.99 1.63
N SER A 190 -1.32 12.95 2.54
CA SER A 190 -1.23 14.38 2.26
C SER A 190 -0.01 14.74 1.39
N ASP A 191 1.09 14.01 1.57
CA ASP A 191 2.36 14.13 0.83
C ASP A 191 2.30 13.57 -0.61
N GLY A 192 1.16 13.04 -1.04
CA GLY A 192 0.96 12.46 -2.37
C GLY A 192 1.43 11.00 -2.49
N PHE A 193 2.01 10.40 -1.46
CA PHE A 193 2.35 8.98 -1.49
C PHE A 193 1.16 8.11 -1.09
N PRO A 194 0.99 6.91 -1.69
CA PRO A 194 0.01 5.95 -1.22
C PRO A 194 0.39 5.41 0.17
N THR A 195 -0.59 4.83 0.86
CA THR A 195 -0.28 3.90 1.95
C THR A 195 0.04 2.51 1.40
N TYR A 196 0.65 1.66 2.24
CA TYR A 196 0.89 0.25 1.92
C TYR A 196 -0.36 -0.43 1.34
N HIS A 197 -1.55 -0.16 1.91
CA HIS A 197 -2.79 -0.83 1.50
C HIS A 197 -3.14 -0.61 0.02
N LEU A 198 -2.99 0.61 -0.50
CA LEU A 198 -3.26 0.88 -1.91
C LEU A 198 -2.14 0.34 -2.79
N ALA A 199 -0.89 0.65 -2.44
CA ALA A 199 0.26 0.34 -3.28
C ALA A 199 0.41 -1.17 -3.49
N VAL A 200 0.24 -1.99 -2.44
CA VAL A 200 0.36 -3.45 -2.53
C VAL A 200 -0.75 -4.06 -3.39
N VAL A 201 -2.01 -3.67 -3.18
CA VAL A 201 -3.13 -4.23 -3.94
C VAL A 201 -3.06 -3.80 -5.41
N ALA A 202 -2.67 -2.55 -5.66
CA ALA A 202 -2.46 -2.04 -7.01
C ALA A 202 -1.36 -2.81 -7.74
N ASP A 203 -0.20 -2.95 -7.11
CA ASP A 203 0.94 -3.61 -7.76
C ASP A 203 0.77 -5.13 -7.85
N ASP A 204 0.12 -5.79 -6.90
CA ASP A 204 -0.21 -7.21 -6.99
C ASP A 204 -1.26 -7.50 -8.09
N HIS A 205 -2.04 -6.49 -8.51
CA HIS A 205 -2.95 -6.61 -9.66
C HIS A 205 -2.26 -6.33 -11.00
N LEU A 206 -1.32 -5.37 -11.01
CA LEU A 206 -0.66 -4.90 -12.23
C LEU A 206 0.58 -5.72 -12.63
N MET A 207 1.15 -6.49 -11.70
CA MET A 207 2.31 -7.38 -11.91
C MET A 207 1.91 -8.84 -11.98
#